data_AF-A0ABD1K8D4-F1
#
_entry.id   AF-A0ABD1K8D4-F1
#
_cell.length_a   1.000
_cell.length_b   1.000
_cell.length_c   1.000
_cell.angle_alpha   90.00
_cell.angle_beta   90.00
_cell.angle_gamma   90.00
#
_symmetry.space_group_name_H-M   'P 1'
#
loop_
_entity.id
_entity.type
_entity.pdbx_description
1 polymer ?
#
loop_
_entity_poly.entity_id
_entity_poly.type
_entity_poly.pdbx_seq_one_letter_code
_entity_poly.pdbx_strand_id
1 'polypeptide(L)'
;MGNAAITIHHPTSLDHGIPYLESGKIVDSTSSMIRLEKRDGAAVGCGGRVVFKKNVLESQWTYRITKEISSHFEIGTEMTVEASKEVEANQKIATKFGMSWSEVRESVTLIKSQINDKNAYSELYCYVSYNGQNVGEVYWTRNDLNLKHSHRWAENSEMIIDINFEKKL
;
A
#
# COMPACT_ATOMS: atom_id res chain seq x y z
N MET A 1 -15.94 -30.32 8.69
CA MET A 1 -16.27 -29.04 8.05
C MET A 1 -15.43 -27.96 8.72
N GLY A 2 -14.75 -27.12 7.94
CA GLY A 2 -13.86 -26.06 8.46
C GLY A 2 -14.61 -24.81 8.91
N ASN A 3 -13.91 -23.92 9.61
CA ASN A 3 -14.44 -22.60 10.00
C ASN A 3 -14.37 -21.63 8.82
N ALA A 4 -15.38 -20.76 8.63
CA ALA A 4 -15.28 -19.72 7.60
C ALA A 4 -14.11 -18.79 7.94
N ALA A 5 -13.19 -18.63 7.00
CA ALA A 5 -12.02 -17.78 7.17
C ALA A 5 -11.73 -16.95 5.93
N ILE A 6 -11.19 -15.76 6.13
CA ILE A 6 -10.63 -14.92 5.07
C ILE A 6 -9.22 -14.53 5.49
N THR A 7 -8.25 -14.79 4.62
CA THR A 7 -6.89 -14.27 4.77
C THR A 7 -6.60 -13.30 3.64
N ILE A 8 -6.20 -12.08 3.99
CA ILE A 8 -5.89 -11.01 3.05
C ILE A 8 -4.41 -10.71 3.16
N HIS A 9 -3.65 -11.01 2.13
CA HIS A 9 -2.26 -10.60 1.98
C HIS A 9 -2.19 -9.25 1.25
N HIS A 10 -1.34 -8.36 1.75
CA HIS A 10 -1.14 -7.04 1.14
C HIS A 10 0.30 -6.55 1.28
N PRO A 11 0.74 -5.59 0.45
CA PRO A 11 2.07 -4.99 0.56
C PRO A 11 2.23 -4.25 1.90
N THR A 12 3.43 -4.30 2.47
CA THR A 12 3.79 -3.64 3.73
C THR A 12 3.82 -2.12 3.66
N SER A 13 3.80 -1.55 2.45
CA SER A 13 3.65 -0.11 2.22
C SER A 13 2.20 0.38 2.39
N LEU A 14 1.25 -0.53 2.60
CA LEU A 14 -0.14 -0.21 2.92
C LEU A 14 -0.38 -0.40 4.42
N ASP A 15 -1.10 0.55 5.01
CA ASP A 15 -1.77 0.39 6.29
C ASP A 15 -3.24 0.06 6.04
N HIS A 16 -3.80 -0.83 6.83
CA HIS A 16 -5.16 -1.35 6.69
C HIS A 16 -6.13 -0.87 7.78
N GLY A 17 -5.63 -0.10 8.77
CA GLY A 17 -6.41 0.29 9.93
C GLY A 17 -7.04 -0.91 10.66
N ILE A 18 -8.23 -0.71 11.24
CA ILE A 18 -9.04 -1.80 11.82
C ILE A 18 -10.18 -2.11 10.84
N PRO A 19 -10.27 -3.36 10.31
CA PRO A 19 -11.39 -3.79 9.48
C PRO A 19 -12.77 -3.56 10.11
N TYR A 20 -13.72 -3.11 9.31
CA TYR A 20 -15.14 -3.16 9.67
C TYR A 20 -15.66 -4.57 9.44
N LEU A 21 -16.15 -5.23 10.50
CA LEU A 21 -16.63 -6.62 10.40
C LEU A 21 -18.15 -6.64 10.28
N GLU A 22 -18.66 -7.27 9.23
CA GLU A 22 -20.08 -7.62 9.12
C GLU A 22 -20.37 -8.90 9.91
N SER A 23 -19.42 -9.85 9.91
CA SER A 23 -19.49 -11.03 10.76
C SER A 23 -18.11 -11.68 10.95
N GLY A 24 -17.91 -12.29 12.12
CA GLY A 24 -16.67 -12.94 12.53
C GLY A 24 -15.87 -12.12 13.54
N LYS A 25 -14.55 -12.32 13.53
CA LYS A 25 -13.55 -11.61 14.33
C LYS A 25 -12.23 -11.56 13.57
N ILE A 26 -11.42 -10.55 13.85
CA ILE A 26 -10.01 -10.54 13.46
C ILE A 26 -9.29 -11.50 14.40
N VAL A 27 -8.58 -12.50 13.85
CA VAL A 27 -7.76 -13.44 14.62
C VAL A 27 -6.27 -13.15 14.48
N ASP A 28 -5.86 -12.56 13.35
CA ASP A 28 -4.50 -12.09 13.15
C ASP A 28 -4.51 -10.81 12.31
N SER A 29 -3.60 -9.90 12.61
CA SER A 29 -3.41 -8.64 11.88
C SER A 29 -1.96 -8.22 12.05
N THR A 30 -1.24 -8.28 10.94
CA THR A 30 0.16 -7.93 10.80
C THR A 30 0.31 -6.88 9.71
N SER A 31 1.52 -6.35 9.51
CA SER A 31 1.77 -5.35 8.47
C SER A 31 1.61 -5.85 7.03
N SER A 32 1.41 -7.15 6.81
CA SER A 32 1.25 -7.73 5.47
C SER A 32 0.10 -8.72 5.36
N MET A 33 -0.66 -8.94 6.43
CA MET A 33 -1.69 -9.96 6.47
C MET A 33 -2.79 -9.64 7.49
N ILE A 34 -4.03 -9.83 7.08
CA ILE A 34 -5.21 -9.82 7.94
C ILE A 34 -5.87 -11.18 7.86
N ARG A 35 -6.21 -11.77 9.00
CA ARG A 35 -7.02 -12.99 9.06
C ARG A 35 -8.32 -12.74 9.82
N LEU A 36 -9.43 -12.98 9.14
CA LEU A 36 -10.77 -12.96 9.68
C LEU A 36 -11.27 -14.39 9.83
N GLU A 37 -11.92 -14.70 10.95
CA GLU A 37 -12.55 -15.99 11.17
C GLU A 37 -13.92 -15.85 11.82
N LYS A 38 -14.81 -16.80 11.54
CA LYS A 38 -16.11 -16.86 12.20
C LYS A 38 -15.96 -17.26 13.68
N ARG A 39 -16.80 -16.67 14.55
CA ARG A 39 -16.71 -16.84 16.01
C ARG A 39 -17.24 -18.18 16.53
N ASP A 40 -18.23 -18.75 15.85
CA ASP A 40 -19.01 -19.91 16.32
C ASP A 40 -18.59 -21.23 15.66
N GLY A 41 -17.52 -21.23 14.85
CA GLY A 41 -17.08 -22.41 14.11
C GLY A 41 -17.91 -22.72 12.86
N ALA A 42 -18.88 -21.85 12.49
CA ALA A 42 -19.66 -22.05 11.29
C ALA A 42 -18.83 -21.79 10.02
N ALA A 43 -19.07 -22.61 8.99
CA ALA A 43 -18.43 -22.45 7.69
C ALA A 43 -18.97 -21.25 6.89
N VAL A 44 -19.99 -20.53 7.39
CA VAL A 44 -20.71 -19.49 6.65
C VAL A 44 -20.68 -18.14 7.37
N GLY A 45 -20.62 -17.08 6.57
CA GLY A 45 -20.90 -15.73 7.02
C GLY A 45 -19.74 -15.11 7.75
N CYS A 46 -18.57 -15.04 7.13
CA CYS A 46 -17.41 -14.31 7.66
C CYS A 46 -17.00 -13.25 6.64
N GLY A 47 -16.84 -12.00 7.07
CA GLY A 47 -16.50 -10.93 6.13
C GLY A 47 -16.72 -9.53 6.67
N GLY A 48 -16.42 -8.57 5.80
CA GLY A 48 -16.51 -7.16 6.10
C GLY A 48 -15.75 -6.31 5.09
N ARG A 49 -15.34 -5.12 5.55
CA ARG A 49 -14.64 -4.11 4.75
C ARG A 49 -13.28 -3.79 5.35
N VAL A 50 -12.29 -3.68 4.48
CA VAL A 50 -10.92 -3.32 4.86
C VAL A 50 -10.49 -2.08 4.07
N VAL A 51 -10.03 -1.05 4.78
CA VAL A 51 -9.58 0.20 4.18
C VAL A 51 -8.06 0.21 4.12
N PHE A 52 -7.50 0.23 2.92
CA PHE A 52 -6.08 0.36 2.66
C PHE A 52 -5.70 1.81 2.36
N LYS A 53 -4.72 2.31 3.11
CA LYS A 53 -4.07 3.60 2.92
C LYS A 53 -2.58 3.38 2.67
N LYS A 54 -1.93 4.27 1.92
CA LYS A 54 -0.46 4.23 1.87
C LYS A 54 0.09 4.64 3.23
N ASN A 55 0.93 3.80 3.81
CA ASN A 55 1.66 4.09 5.05
C ASN A 55 2.95 4.91 4.79
N VAL A 56 3.21 5.22 3.53
CA VAL A 56 4.30 6.10 3.12
C VAL A 56 3.68 7.48 2.92
N LEU A 57 4.05 8.44 3.77
CA LEU A 57 3.79 9.85 3.47
C LEU A 57 4.47 10.16 2.14
N GLU A 58 3.72 10.31 1.05
CA GLU A 58 4.28 10.74 -0.22
C GLU A 58 4.61 12.23 -0.10
N SER A 59 5.80 12.53 0.38
CA SER A 59 6.33 13.89 0.30
C SER A 59 7.07 14.00 -1.03
N GLN A 60 6.65 14.95 -1.85
CA GLN A 60 7.36 15.35 -3.05
C GLN A 60 8.38 16.42 -2.67
N TRP A 61 9.65 16.12 -2.89
CA TRP A 61 10.77 17.00 -2.61
C TRP A 61 11.31 17.48 -3.95
N THR A 62 11.23 18.78 -4.20
CA THR A 62 11.71 19.39 -5.44
C THR A 62 12.97 20.21 -5.14
N TYR A 63 14.07 19.81 -5.76
CA TYR A 63 15.36 20.47 -5.67
C TYR A 63 15.62 21.23 -6.97
N ARG A 64 16.22 22.41 -6.85
CA ARG A 64 16.73 23.17 -7.99
C ARG A 64 18.25 23.13 -7.99
N ILE A 65 18.84 22.91 -9.15
CA ILE A 65 20.30 22.98 -9.31
C ILE A 65 20.72 24.45 -9.28
N THR A 66 21.63 24.80 -8.39
CA THR A 66 22.11 26.17 -8.18
C THR A 66 23.58 26.36 -8.56
N LYS A 67 24.32 25.27 -8.76
CA LYS A 67 25.70 25.30 -9.28
C LYS A 67 25.88 24.24 -10.34
N GLU A 68 26.78 24.50 -11.27
CA GLU A 68 27.17 23.54 -12.31
C GLU A 68 27.74 22.28 -11.66
N ILE A 69 27.24 21.13 -12.11
CA ILE A 69 27.65 19.81 -11.64
C ILE A 69 28.31 19.13 -12.83
N SER A 70 29.28 18.24 -12.60
CA SER A 70 29.96 17.48 -13.66
C SER A 70 29.04 16.57 -14.49
N SER A 71 27.76 16.49 -14.13
CA SER A 71 26.71 15.75 -14.82
C SER A 71 25.97 16.66 -15.80
N HIS A 72 25.31 16.09 -16.79
CA HIS A 72 24.59 16.78 -17.88
C HIS A 72 23.36 17.62 -17.44
N PHE A 73 23.34 18.12 -16.20
CA PHE A 73 22.22 18.89 -15.67
C PHE A 73 22.57 20.37 -15.56
N GLU A 74 21.74 21.20 -16.17
CA GLU A 74 21.93 22.65 -16.22
C GLU A 74 21.50 23.33 -14.91
N ILE A 75 22.15 24.45 -14.59
CA ILE A 75 21.72 25.34 -13.51
C ILE A 75 20.27 25.78 -13.78
N GLY A 76 19.44 25.73 -12.74
CA GLY A 76 18.01 26.04 -12.82
C GLY A 76 17.12 24.83 -13.06
N THR A 77 17.67 23.67 -13.44
CA THR A 77 16.90 22.43 -13.59
C THR A 77 16.25 22.06 -12.26
N GLU A 78 14.95 21.75 -12.31
CA GLU A 78 14.19 21.25 -11.17
C GLU A 78 14.07 19.74 -11.22
N MET A 79 14.25 19.11 -10.06
CA MET A 79 14.14 17.67 -9.91
C MET A 79 13.26 17.33 -8.74
N THR A 80 12.18 16.60 -9.02
CA THR A 80 11.27 16.07 -8.00
C THR A 80 11.60 14.62 -7.71
N VAL A 81 11.63 14.28 -6.42
CA VAL A 81 11.67 12.90 -5.92
C VAL A 81 10.56 12.69 -4.90
N GLU A 82 10.03 11.47 -4.89
CA GLU A 82 9.05 11.03 -3.90
C GLU A 82 9.79 10.30 -2.78
N ALA A 83 9.63 10.76 -1.54
CA ALA A 83 10.24 10.13 -0.37
C ALA A 83 9.44 10.42 0.89
N SER A 84 9.47 9.47 1.84
CA SER A 84 8.77 9.62 3.12
C SER A 84 9.39 10.66 4.03
N LYS A 85 10.71 10.84 3.92
CA LYS A 85 11.53 11.72 4.74
C LYS A 85 12.56 12.43 3.86
N GLU A 86 12.99 13.61 4.29
CA GLU A 86 14.02 14.38 3.59
C GLU A 86 15.31 13.59 3.38
N VAL A 87 15.73 12.79 4.37
CA VAL A 87 16.94 11.96 4.29
C VAL A 87 16.87 10.96 3.12
N GLU A 88 15.70 10.36 2.91
CA GLU A 88 15.47 9.44 1.79
C GLU A 88 15.41 10.20 0.45
N ALA A 89 14.82 11.39 0.42
CA ALA A 89 14.84 12.25 -0.76
C ALA A 89 16.27 12.65 -1.16
N ASN A 90 17.09 13.06 -0.18
CA ASN A 90 18.49 13.42 -0.37
C ASN A 90 19.30 12.26 -0.98
N GLN A 91 19.08 11.04 -0.49
CA GLN A 91 19.70 9.84 -1.06
C GLN A 91 19.27 9.58 -2.49
N LYS A 92 17.96 9.68 -2.80
CA LYS A 92 17.44 9.51 -4.17
C LYS A 92 18.00 10.54 -5.15
N ILE A 93 18.14 11.79 -4.71
CA ILE A 93 18.77 12.85 -5.49
C ILE A 93 20.26 12.54 -5.72
N ALA A 94 21.00 12.16 -4.68
CA ALA A 94 22.40 11.76 -4.79
C ALA A 94 22.59 10.61 -5.79
N THR A 95 21.73 9.60 -5.74
CA THR A 95 21.71 8.48 -6.71
C THR A 95 21.42 8.96 -8.14
N LYS A 96 20.48 9.90 -8.35
CA LYS A 96 20.20 10.45 -9.69
C LYS A 96 21.42 11.16 -10.29
N PHE A 97 22.22 11.81 -9.46
CA PHE A 97 23.46 12.45 -9.89
C PHE A 97 24.65 11.49 -10.01
N GLY A 98 24.53 10.27 -9.48
CA GLY A 98 25.66 9.32 -9.39
C GLY A 98 26.77 9.81 -8.46
N MET A 99 26.44 10.63 -7.45
CA MET A 99 27.38 11.26 -6.53
C MET A 99 26.94 11.06 -5.07
N SER A 100 27.81 11.37 -4.11
CA SER A 100 27.43 11.38 -2.69
C SER A 100 26.57 12.61 -2.35
N TRP A 101 25.72 12.51 -1.31
CA TRP A 101 24.94 13.67 -0.87
C TRP A 101 25.82 14.84 -0.42
N SER A 102 26.99 14.57 0.16
CA SER A 102 27.97 15.60 0.54
C SER A 102 28.45 16.44 -0.65
N GLU A 103 28.55 15.85 -1.83
CA GLU A 103 28.95 16.55 -3.06
C GLU A 103 27.76 17.28 -3.68
N VAL A 104 26.56 16.68 -3.64
CA VAL A 104 25.37 17.25 -4.25
C VAL A 104 24.77 18.41 -3.45
N ARG A 105 24.86 18.37 -2.11
CA ARG A 105 24.19 19.36 -1.22
C ARG A 105 24.61 20.81 -1.49
N GLU A 106 25.81 21.03 -2.01
CA GLU A 106 26.33 22.37 -2.29
C GLU A 106 25.88 22.93 -3.64
N SER A 107 25.32 22.05 -4.48
CA SER A 107 24.93 22.33 -5.86
C SER A 107 23.41 22.28 -6.09
N VAL A 108 22.65 21.88 -5.07
CA VAL A 108 21.18 21.87 -5.11
C VAL A 108 20.59 22.64 -3.93
N THR A 109 19.40 23.18 -4.13
CA THR A 109 18.60 23.81 -3.07
C THR A 109 17.20 23.26 -3.09
N LEU A 110 16.68 22.86 -1.92
CA LEU A 110 15.28 22.47 -1.78
C LEU A 110 14.42 23.72 -2.01
N ILE A 111 13.56 23.68 -3.03
CA ILE A 111 12.68 24.80 -3.38
C ILE A 111 11.22 24.54 -3.05
N LYS A 112 10.82 23.27 -2.94
CA LYS A 112 9.46 22.88 -2.57
C LYS A 112 9.46 21.53 -1.87
N SER A 113 8.84 21.46 -0.71
CA SER A 113 8.37 20.21 -0.13
C SER A 113 6.83 20.24 -0.14
N GLN A 114 6.22 19.23 -0.74
CA GLN A 114 4.77 19.06 -0.71
C GLN A 114 4.46 17.72 -0.06
N ILE A 115 3.85 17.78 1.12
CA ILE A 115 3.27 16.60 1.74
C ILE A 115 1.96 16.34 1.00
N ASN A 116 1.85 15.19 0.32
CA ASN A 116 0.62 14.79 -0.33
C ASN A 116 -0.39 14.35 0.73
N ASP A 117 -1.17 15.29 1.23
CA ASP A 117 -2.22 15.06 2.25
C ASP A 117 -3.55 14.57 1.62
N LYS A 118 -3.50 14.05 0.38
CA LYS A 118 -4.67 13.43 -0.23
C LYS A 118 -5.02 12.19 0.57
N ASN A 119 -6.20 12.18 1.18
CA ASN A 119 -6.81 11.01 1.82
C ASN A 119 -7.27 9.99 0.75
N ALA A 120 -6.34 9.55 -0.11
CA ALA A 120 -6.56 8.48 -1.07
C ALA A 120 -6.54 7.15 -0.35
N TYR A 121 -7.57 6.34 -0.57
CA TYR A 121 -7.67 5.00 0.00
C TYR A 121 -8.39 4.05 -0.94
N SER A 122 -8.14 2.76 -0.75
CA SER A 122 -8.89 1.69 -1.41
C SER A 122 -9.63 0.90 -0.34
N GLU A 123 -10.91 0.66 -0.53
CA GLU A 123 -11.74 -0.14 0.39
C GLU A 123 -12.13 -1.43 -0.30
N LEU A 124 -11.72 -2.55 0.31
CA LEU A 124 -12.03 -3.90 -0.14
C LEU A 124 -13.23 -4.43 0.64
N TYR A 125 -14.27 -4.86 -0.07
CA TYR A 125 -15.30 -5.73 0.49
C TYR A 125 -14.88 -7.19 0.29
N CYS A 126 -15.03 -8.02 1.32
CA CYS A 126 -14.83 -9.46 1.21
C CYS A 126 -15.80 -10.22 2.13
N TYR A 127 -16.38 -11.32 1.63
CA TYR A 127 -17.33 -12.12 2.38
C TYR A 127 -17.31 -13.60 1.94
N VAL A 128 -17.32 -14.52 2.90
CA VAL A 128 -17.46 -15.97 2.67
C VAL A 128 -18.90 -16.38 3.00
N SER A 129 -19.59 -16.89 1.99
CA SER A 129 -20.95 -17.42 2.07
C SER A 129 -20.97 -18.89 1.68
N TYR A 130 -20.18 -19.71 2.38
CA TYR A 130 -20.16 -21.15 2.15
C TYR A 130 -21.57 -21.73 2.29
N ASN A 131 -22.05 -22.45 1.27
CA ASN A 131 -23.34 -23.14 1.35
C ASN A 131 -23.18 -24.58 0.86
N GLY A 132 -22.24 -25.30 1.49
CA GLY A 132 -21.79 -26.62 1.02
C GLY A 132 -20.78 -26.57 -0.14
N GLN A 133 -20.44 -25.37 -0.60
CA GLN A 133 -19.44 -25.09 -1.64
C GLN A 133 -18.68 -23.81 -1.31
N ASN A 134 -17.45 -23.72 -1.82
CA ASN A 134 -16.57 -22.57 -1.70
C ASN A 134 -17.14 -21.37 -2.49
N VAL A 135 -17.93 -20.55 -1.80
CA VAL A 135 -18.65 -19.39 -2.38
C VAL A 135 -18.38 -18.16 -1.51
N GLY A 136 -18.15 -17.03 -2.17
CA GLY A 136 -17.82 -15.77 -1.53
C GLY A 136 -17.69 -14.65 -2.54
N GLU A 137 -17.57 -13.44 -2.01
CA GLU A 137 -17.49 -12.20 -2.78
C GLU A 137 -16.24 -11.44 -2.39
N VAL A 138 -15.56 -10.86 -3.39
CA VAL A 138 -14.48 -9.91 -3.17
C VAL A 138 -14.52 -8.85 -4.26
N TYR A 139 -14.52 -7.58 -3.88
CA TYR A 139 -14.49 -6.46 -4.82
C TYR A 139 -14.08 -5.17 -4.12
N TRP A 140 -13.62 -4.20 -4.91
CA TRP A 140 -13.34 -2.86 -4.39
C TRP A 140 -14.62 -2.02 -4.36
N THR A 141 -15.02 -1.53 -3.19
CA THR A 141 -16.08 -0.51 -3.08
C THR A 141 -15.54 0.87 -3.44
N ARG A 142 -14.24 1.08 -3.25
CA ARG A 142 -13.47 2.24 -3.69
C ARG A 142 -12.02 1.83 -3.98
N ASN A 143 -11.38 2.40 -5.00
CA ASN A 143 -10.02 2.03 -5.36
C ASN A 143 -9.14 3.20 -5.85
N ASP A 144 -8.92 4.20 -4.98
CA ASP A 144 -8.13 5.38 -5.36
C ASP A 144 -6.65 5.04 -5.58
N LEU A 145 -6.16 3.98 -4.92
CA LEU A 145 -4.77 3.54 -5.02
C LEU A 145 -4.52 2.61 -6.22
N ASN A 146 -5.56 2.34 -7.02
CA ASN A 146 -5.51 1.48 -8.20
C ASN A 146 -4.88 0.10 -7.92
N LEU A 147 -5.30 -0.50 -6.81
CA LEU A 147 -4.88 -1.83 -6.39
C LEU A 147 -5.61 -2.90 -7.19
N LYS A 148 -4.95 -4.05 -7.39
CA LYS A 148 -5.57 -5.26 -7.92
C LYS A 148 -5.67 -6.29 -6.80
N HIS A 149 -6.70 -7.12 -6.88
CA HIS A 149 -6.81 -8.29 -6.03
C HIS A 149 -6.97 -9.54 -6.91
N SER A 150 -6.44 -10.64 -6.43
CA SER A 150 -6.82 -11.99 -6.85
C SER A 150 -7.29 -12.77 -5.64
N HIS A 151 -8.08 -13.80 -5.83
CA HIS A 151 -8.47 -14.68 -4.72
C HIS A 151 -8.48 -16.14 -5.14
N ARG A 152 -8.33 -17.01 -4.15
CA ARG A 152 -8.43 -18.47 -4.28
C ARG A 152 -9.01 -19.06 -3.01
N TRP A 153 -9.50 -20.29 -3.12
CA TRP A 153 -9.99 -21.05 -1.96
C TRP A 153 -8.94 -22.04 -1.48
N ALA A 154 -8.76 -22.12 -0.17
CA ALA A 154 -8.07 -23.24 0.47
C ALA A 154 -9.06 -24.34 0.86
N GLU A 155 -8.53 -25.49 1.28
CA GLU A 155 -9.32 -26.71 1.54
C GLU A 155 -10.33 -26.57 2.69
N ASN A 156 -10.13 -25.60 3.59
CA ASN A 156 -10.91 -25.44 4.83
C ASN A 156 -12.02 -24.38 4.77
N SER A 157 -12.59 -24.11 3.59
CA SER A 157 -13.57 -23.00 3.41
C SER A 157 -12.98 -21.62 3.69
N GLU A 158 -11.67 -21.49 3.46
CA GLU A 158 -10.91 -20.26 3.63
C GLU A 158 -10.71 -19.58 2.27
N MET A 159 -11.09 -18.31 2.18
CA MET A 159 -10.80 -17.47 1.02
C MET A 159 -9.50 -16.71 1.26
N ILE A 160 -8.52 -16.91 0.38
CA ILE A 160 -7.24 -16.21 0.41
C ILE A 160 -7.26 -15.14 -0.67
N ILE A 161 -7.03 -13.89 -0.29
CA ILE A 161 -7.03 -12.72 -1.16
C ILE A 161 -5.63 -12.13 -1.19
N ASP A 162 -5.07 -11.92 -2.37
CA ASP A 162 -3.76 -11.30 -2.57
C ASP A 162 -3.94 -9.93 -3.22
N ILE A 163 -3.47 -8.88 -2.55
CA ILE A 163 -3.54 -7.49 -3.01
C ILE A 163 -2.17 -7.06 -3.53
N ASN A 164 -2.16 -6.39 -4.69
CA ASN A 164 -0.93 -5.87 -5.30
C ASN A 164 -1.16 -4.49 -5.94
N PHE A 165 -0.11 -3.69 -6.05
CA PHE A 165 -0.12 -2.50 -6.89
C PHE A 165 -0.19 -2.91 -8.37
N GLU A 166 -0.90 -2.13 -9.18
CA GLU A 166 -0.79 -2.26 -10.62
C GLU A 166 0.65 -1.96 -11.05
N LYS A 167 1.30 -2.92 -11.71
CA LYS A 167 2.61 -2.69 -12.32
C LYS A 167 2.44 -1.59 -13.36
N LYS A 168 3.07 -0.43 -13.16
CA LYS A 168 3.27 0.53 -14.26
C LYS A 168 4.17 -0.15 -15.27
N LEU A 169 3.59 -0.52 -16.42
CA LEU A 169 4.33 -0.91 -17.63
C LEU A 169 5.09 0.29 -18.17
#